data_AF-A0A0R3SG63-F1
#
_entry.id   AF-A0A0R3SG63-F1
#
_cell.length_a   1.000
_cell.length_b   1.000
_cell.length_c   1.000
_cell.angle_alpha   90.00
_cell.angle_beta   90.00
_cell.angle_gamma   90.00
#
_symmetry.space_group_name_H-M   'P 1'
#
loop_
_entity.id
_entity.type
_entity.pdbx_description
1 polymer ?
#
loop_
_entity_poly.entity_id
_entity_poly.type
_entity_poly.pdbx_seq_one_letter_code
_entity_poly.pdbx_strand_id
1 'polypeptide(L)'
;MAANRLTLAIFKPDVQRIEAYRKLAEEAIRIAGLKPIVYREFYMTRDRAEFFYFAHQGKFFYDRLVNYMISGPVGVYVLGGESAITKWRELIGPAKVYKTVLSQPGSLRGRLGLTDTRNGFHGSDCDVNAEDEILFFFPTFDFEEELRKLQS
;
A
#
# COMPACT_ATOMS: atom_id res chain seq x y z
N MET A 1 -23.48 -3.31 -11.25
CA MET A 1 -22.66 -2.78 -10.15
C MET A 1 -21.26 -3.32 -10.30
N ALA A 2 -20.23 -2.56 -9.96
CA ALA A 2 -18.86 -3.05 -10.08
C ALA A 2 -18.65 -4.15 -9.03
N ALA A 3 -17.91 -5.22 -9.38
CA ALA A 3 -17.59 -6.25 -8.41
C ALA A 3 -16.67 -5.66 -7.32
N ASN A 4 -16.95 -5.97 -6.06
CA ASN A 4 -16.03 -5.68 -4.97
C ASN A 4 -14.70 -6.38 -5.23
N ARG A 5 -13.60 -5.67 -4.97
CA ARG A 5 -12.23 -6.16 -5.09
C ARG A 5 -11.49 -5.91 -3.78
N LEU A 6 -10.39 -6.61 -3.60
CA LEU A 6 -9.45 -6.41 -2.51
C LEU A 6 -8.11 -5.92 -3.08
N THR A 7 -7.38 -5.14 -2.29
CA THR A 7 -6.04 -4.67 -2.66
C THR A 7 -5.15 -4.59 -1.43
N LEU A 8 -3.84 -4.76 -1.60
CA LEU A 8 -2.88 -4.49 -0.55
C LEU A 8 -2.52 -3.00 -0.52
N ALA A 9 -2.59 -2.40 0.65
CA ALA A 9 -2.04 -1.09 0.93
C ALA A 9 -0.94 -1.20 1.97
N ILE A 10 0.25 -0.67 1.68
CA ILE A 10 1.33 -0.58 2.67
C ILE A 10 1.64 0.89 2.92
N PHE A 11 1.60 1.27 4.19
CA PHE A 11 2.18 2.49 4.71
C PHE A 11 3.62 2.20 5.09
N LYS A 12 4.55 2.81 4.37
CA LYS A 12 5.98 2.60 4.55
C LYS A 12 6.48 3.32 5.81
N PRO A 13 7.71 3.05 6.28
CA PRO A 13 8.08 3.41 7.65
C PRO A 13 7.99 4.89 8.00
N ASP A 14 8.22 5.81 7.06
CA ASP A 14 8.08 7.26 7.25
C ASP A 14 6.63 7.72 7.45
N VAL A 15 5.66 7.07 6.79
CA VAL A 15 4.23 7.32 7.02
C VAL A 15 3.76 6.59 8.27
N GLN A 16 4.11 5.32 8.43
CA GLN A 16 3.60 4.48 9.51
C GLN A 16 3.99 4.99 10.91
N ARG A 17 5.24 5.46 11.07
CA ARG A 17 5.76 5.91 12.38
C ARG A 17 5.16 7.24 12.86
N ILE A 18 4.56 8.02 11.96
CA ILE A 18 4.06 9.36 12.26
C ILE A 18 2.53 9.29 12.30
N GLU A 19 1.97 9.33 13.51
CA GLU A 19 0.52 9.19 13.72
C GLU A 19 -0.31 10.17 12.88
N ALA A 20 0.13 11.43 12.76
CA ALA A 20 -0.56 12.43 11.95
C ALA A 20 -0.62 12.05 10.46
N TYR A 21 0.45 11.44 9.92
CA TYR A 21 0.50 11.01 8.51
C TYR A 21 -0.36 9.77 8.30
N ARG A 22 -0.33 8.84 9.25
CA ARG A 22 -1.16 7.64 9.24
C ARG A 22 -2.65 7.99 9.26
N LYS A 23 -3.08 8.85 10.19
CA LYS A 23 -4.46 9.34 10.29
C LYS A 23 -4.93 10.07 9.03
N LEU A 24 -4.06 10.87 8.41
CA LEU A 24 -4.36 11.55 7.15
C LEU A 24 -4.62 10.54 6.02
N ALA A 25 -3.80 9.50 5.90
CA ALA A 25 -3.98 8.46 4.89
C ALA A 25 -5.21 7.58 5.16
N GLU A 26 -5.47 7.21 6.42
CA GLU A 26 -6.66 6.46 6.84
C GLU A 26 -7.95 7.23 6.55
N GLU A 27 -7.96 8.54 6.81
CA GLU A 27 -9.11 9.40 6.47
C GLU A 27 -9.32 9.50 4.96
N ALA A 28 -8.23 9.59 4.18
CA ALA A 28 -8.30 9.59 2.72
C ALA A 28 -8.89 8.28 2.16
N ILE A 29 -8.53 7.14 2.75
CA ILE A 29 -9.11 5.82 2.42
C ILE A 29 -10.62 5.81 2.68
N ARG A 30 -11.04 6.30 3.85
CA ARG A 30 -12.47 6.37 4.24
C ARG A 30 -13.27 7.26 3.29
N ILE A 31 -12.76 8.45 2.96
CA ILE A 31 -13.40 9.39 2.03
C ILE A 31 -13.51 8.78 0.62
N ALA A 32 -12.52 8.00 0.18
CA ALA A 32 -12.55 7.30 -1.11
C ALA A 32 -13.53 6.11 -1.15
N GLY A 33 -14.22 5.81 -0.04
CA GLY A 33 -15.18 4.71 0.06
C GLY A 33 -14.52 3.33 0.11
N LEU A 34 -13.22 3.26 0.42
CA LEU A 34 -12.52 2.02 0.67
C LEU A 34 -12.67 1.62 2.14
N LYS A 35 -12.88 0.33 2.39
CA LYS A 35 -13.02 -0.22 3.73
C LYS A 35 -11.74 -0.95 4.14
N PRO A 36 -11.11 -0.60 5.28
CA PRO A 36 -10.06 -1.44 5.87
C PRO A 36 -10.69 -2.73 6.38
N ILE A 37 -10.31 -3.87 5.79
CA ILE A 37 -10.80 -5.20 6.16
C ILE A 37 -9.90 -5.79 7.25
N VAL A 38 -8.60 -5.70 7.03
CA VAL A 38 -7.57 -6.15 7.96
C VAL A 38 -6.48 -5.10 8.03
N TYR A 39 -5.91 -4.91 9.22
CA TYR A 39 -4.72 -4.10 9.45
C TYR A 39 -3.78 -4.84 10.40
N ARG A 40 -2.48 -4.79 10.10
CA ARG A 40 -1.44 -5.20 11.04
C ARG A 40 -0.16 -4.41 10.78
N GLU A 41 0.55 -4.09 11.85
CA GLU A 41 1.91 -3.54 11.78
C GLU A 41 2.94 -4.67 11.69
N PHE A 42 3.93 -4.54 10.81
CA PHE A 42 5.01 -5.50 10.64
C PHE A 42 6.38 -4.81 10.75
N TYR A 43 7.36 -5.53 11.27
CA TYR A 43 8.78 -5.19 11.17
C TYR A 43 9.41 -6.19 10.21
N MET A 44 9.77 -5.73 9.00
CA MET A 44 10.31 -6.62 7.97
C MET A 44 11.76 -6.96 8.27
N THR A 45 12.13 -8.24 8.13
CA THR A 45 13.54 -8.62 7.98
C THR A 45 14.03 -8.28 6.58
N ARG A 46 15.34 -8.22 6.39
CA ARG A 46 15.96 -8.04 5.07
C ARG A 46 15.43 -9.06 4.07
N ASP A 47 15.50 -10.35 4.42
CA ASP A 47 15.08 -11.45 3.53
C ASP A 47 13.62 -11.33 3.12
N ARG A 48 12.71 -10.96 4.04
CA ARG A 48 11.30 -10.73 3.69
C ARG A 48 11.11 -9.52 2.77
N ALA A 49 11.85 -8.43 3.00
CA ALA A 49 11.77 -7.25 2.14
C ALA A 49 12.36 -7.53 0.75
N GLU A 50 13.46 -8.27 0.66
CA GLU A 50 14.10 -8.68 -0.59
C GLU A 50 13.18 -9.59 -1.41
N PHE A 51 12.55 -10.58 -0.75
CA PHE A 51 11.56 -11.46 -1.37
C PHE A 51 10.35 -10.69 -1.87
N PHE A 52 9.76 -9.81 -1.04
CA PHE A 52 8.58 -9.03 -1.43
C PHE A 52 8.87 -8.11 -2.63
N TYR A 53 10.06 -7.50 -2.69
CA TYR A 53 10.44 -6.60 -3.78
C TYR A 53 11.30 -7.29 -4.87
N PHE A 54 11.29 -8.62 -4.95
CA PHE A 54 12.16 -9.38 -5.86
C PHE A 54 12.06 -8.92 -7.33
N ALA A 55 10.88 -8.51 -7.79
CA ALA A 55 10.66 -7.95 -9.13
C ALA A 55 11.49 -6.68 -9.43
N HIS A 56 12.10 -6.07 -8.42
CA HIS A 56 12.97 -4.90 -8.55
C HIS A 56 14.46 -5.24 -8.39
N GLN A 57 14.82 -6.51 -8.25
CA GLN A 57 16.22 -6.93 -8.14
C GLN A 57 17.02 -6.46 -9.36
N GLY A 58 18.24 -5.97 -9.13
CA GLY A 58 19.12 -5.42 -10.17
C GLY A 58 18.80 -3.98 -10.60
N LYS A 59 17.72 -3.36 -10.10
CA LYS A 59 17.50 -1.91 -10.27
C LYS A 59 18.42 -1.13 -9.34
N PHE A 60 18.94 0.02 -9.80
CA PHE A 60 19.87 0.86 -9.03
C PHE A 60 19.33 1.34 -7.67
N PHE A 61 18.01 1.30 -7.46
CA PHE A 61 17.36 1.71 -6.21
C PHE A 61 16.98 0.54 -5.30
N TYR A 62 17.20 -0.71 -5.71
CA TYR A 62 16.73 -1.90 -5.00
C TYR A 62 17.20 -1.97 -3.54
N ASP A 63 18.52 -1.88 -3.33
CA ASP A 63 19.08 -1.95 -1.97
C ASP A 63 18.58 -0.81 -1.08
N ARG A 64 18.38 0.38 -1.67
CA ARG A 64 17.81 1.54 -0.95
C ARG A 64 16.35 1.28 -0.57
N LEU A 65 15.57 0.63 -1.43
CA LEU A 65 14.19 0.25 -1.15
C LEU A 65 14.13 -0.79 -0.02
N VAL A 66 14.94 -1.85 -0.09
CA VAL A 66 15.03 -2.88 0.95
C VAL A 66 15.43 -2.26 2.29
N ASN A 67 16.52 -1.49 2.32
CA ASN A 67 16.99 -0.80 3.53
C ASN A 67 15.93 0.14 4.13
N TYR A 68 15.15 0.80 3.29
CA TYR A 68 14.06 1.65 3.74
C TYR A 68 12.93 0.83 4.36
N MET A 69 12.52 -0.27 3.76
CA MET A 69 11.42 -1.11 4.25
C MET A 69 11.74 -1.82 5.57
N ILE A 70 13.02 -2.07 5.87
CA ILE A 70 13.46 -2.64 7.16
C ILE A 70 13.83 -1.58 8.20
N SER A 71 13.71 -0.29 7.87
CA SER A 71 14.14 0.81 8.77
C SER A 71 13.18 1.11 9.92
N GLY A 72 12.03 0.43 10.00
CA GLY A 72 11.01 0.66 10.99
C GLY A 72 9.72 -0.11 10.68
N PRO A 73 8.62 0.18 11.40
CA PRO A 73 7.35 -0.49 11.19
C PRO A 73 6.76 -0.16 9.82
N VAL A 74 6.07 -1.13 9.22
CA VAL A 74 5.20 -0.93 8.05
C VAL A 74 3.77 -1.26 8.44
N GLY A 75 2.84 -0.38 8.07
CA GLY A 75 1.41 -0.63 8.27
C GLY A 75 0.87 -1.33 7.04
N VAL A 76 0.40 -2.57 7.19
CA VAL A 76 -0.14 -3.33 6.07
C VAL A 76 -1.64 -3.47 6.26
N TYR A 77 -2.38 -3.03 5.26
CA TYR A 77 -3.84 -3.03 5.23
C TYR A 77 -4.31 -3.87 4.04
N VAL A 78 -5.37 -4.65 4.25
CA VAL A 78 -6.20 -5.17 3.17
C VAL A 78 -7.39 -4.23 3.02
N LEU A 79 -7.51 -3.59 1.86
CA LEU A 79 -8.60 -2.65 1.57
C LEU A 79 -9.62 -3.31 0.64
N GLY A 80 -10.90 -3.10 0.92
CA GLY A 80 -12.00 -3.66 0.14
C GLY A 80 -12.99 -2.62 -0.36
N GLY A 81 -13.57 -2.88 -1.53
CA GLY A 81 -14.64 -2.10 -2.12
C GLY A 81 -14.67 -2.18 -3.65
N GLU A 82 -15.60 -1.47 -4.27
CA GLU A 82 -15.67 -1.38 -5.73
C GLU A 82 -14.39 -0.73 -6.30
N SER A 83 -13.75 -1.39 -7.26
CA SER A 83 -12.52 -0.92 -7.92
C SER A 83 -11.38 -0.59 -6.94
N ALA A 84 -11.23 -1.39 -5.88
CA ALA A 84 -10.30 -1.13 -4.77
C ALA A 84 -8.87 -0.83 -5.22
N ILE A 85 -8.32 -1.63 -6.14
CA ILE A 85 -6.97 -1.46 -6.70
C ILE A 85 -6.84 -0.09 -7.37
N THR A 86 -7.73 0.23 -8.31
CA THR A 86 -7.69 1.50 -9.06
C THR A 86 -7.83 2.69 -8.12
N LYS A 87 -8.83 2.66 -7.22
CA LYS A 87 -9.06 3.74 -6.26
C LYS A 87 -7.87 3.95 -5.34
N TRP A 88 -7.27 2.89 -4.82
CA TRP A 88 -6.10 3.00 -3.96
C TRP A 88 -4.91 3.59 -4.73
N ARG A 89 -4.67 3.14 -5.97
CA ARG A 89 -3.61 3.66 -6.84
C ARG A 89 -3.78 5.14 -7.21
N GLU A 90 -5.02 5.56 -7.48
CA GLU A 90 -5.35 6.96 -7.73
C GLU A 90 -5.14 7.81 -6.48
N LEU A 91 -5.58 7.31 -5.32
CA LEU A 91 -5.43 8.00 -4.04
C LEU A 91 -3.96 8.22 -3.66
N ILE A 92 -3.10 7.21 -3.85
CA ILE A 92 -1.67 7.37 -3.56
C ILE A 92 -0.93 8.19 -4.62
N GLY A 93 -1.40 8.22 -5.87
CA GLY A 93 -0.77 8.93 -6.97
C GLY A 93 0.51 8.26 -7.52
N PRO A 94 1.18 8.83 -8.54
CA PRO A 94 2.34 8.22 -9.19
C PRO A 94 3.55 8.06 -8.27
N ALA A 95 4.35 7.01 -8.53
CA ALA A 95 5.51 6.67 -7.69
C ALA A 95 6.66 7.70 -7.73
N LYS A 96 6.78 8.49 -8.81
CA LYS A 96 7.82 9.51 -9.00
C LYS A 96 7.44 10.80 -8.30
N VAL A 97 7.78 10.91 -7.01
CA VAL A 97 7.34 11.98 -6.10
C VAL A 97 7.63 13.37 -6.66
N TYR A 98 8.81 13.59 -7.23
CA TYR A 98 9.18 14.91 -7.77
C TYR A 98 8.26 15.39 -8.91
N LYS A 99 7.63 14.47 -9.65
CA LYS A 99 6.60 14.81 -10.64
C LYS A 99 5.24 14.93 -9.97
N THR A 100 4.92 14.00 -9.07
CA THR A 100 3.63 13.92 -8.39
C THR A 100 3.29 15.18 -7.60
N VAL A 101 4.28 15.81 -6.94
CA VAL A 101 4.05 17.07 -6.21
C VAL A 101 3.58 18.21 -7.10
N LEU A 102 3.89 18.17 -8.40
CA LEU A 102 3.45 19.17 -9.39
C LEU A 102 2.15 18.74 -10.09
N SER A 103 2.05 17.49 -10.51
CA SER A 103 0.94 17.01 -11.33
C SER A 103 -0.29 16.58 -10.53
N GLN A 104 -0.10 16.05 -9.32
CA GLN A 104 -1.15 15.54 -8.45
C GLN A 104 -0.86 15.88 -6.97
N PRO A 105 -0.76 17.17 -6.60
CA PRO A 105 -0.40 17.60 -5.25
C PRO A 105 -1.38 17.13 -4.17
N GLY A 106 -2.63 16.81 -4.54
CA GLY A 106 -3.64 16.27 -3.62
C GLY A 106 -3.48 14.78 -3.27
N SER A 107 -2.71 14.02 -4.07
CA SER A 107 -2.47 12.60 -3.80
C SER A 107 -1.62 12.37 -2.55
N LEU A 108 -1.68 11.17 -1.96
CA LEU A 108 -0.90 10.89 -0.75
C LEU A 108 0.61 11.00 -0.98
N ARG A 109 1.13 10.58 -2.14
CA ARG A 109 2.54 10.79 -2.51
C ARG A 109 2.87 12.24 -2.76
N GLY A 110 1.93 13.04 -3.28
CA GLY A 110 2.10 14.48 -3.45
C GLY A 110 2.20 15.22 -2.10
N ARG A 111 1.46 14.74 -1.09
CA ARG A 111 1.40 15.37 0.24
C ARG A 111 2.48 14.88 1.20
N LEU A 112 2.84 13.59 1.14
CA LEU A 112 3.67 12.92 2.15
C LEU A 112 4.91 12.23 1.58
N GLY A 113 5.06 12.15 0.26
CA GLY A 113 6.25 11.57 -0.37
C GLY A 113 7.47 12.45 -0.16
N LEU A 114 8.61 11.84 0.18
CA LEU A 114 9.87 12.55 0.37
C LEU A 114 10.78 12.44 -0.86
N THR A 115 10.88 11.24 -1.44
CA THR A 115 11.69 10.94 -2.64
C THR A 115 11.05 9.80 -3.43
N ASP A 116 11.53 9.51 -4.63
CA ASP A 116 11.02 8.39 -5.44
C ASP A 116 11.10 7.04 -4.73
N THR A 117 12.16 6.80 -3.95
CA THR A 117 12.28 5.57 -3.15
C THR A 117 11.47 5.66 -1.84
N ARG A 118 11.50 6.83 -1.18
CA ARG A 118 10.75 7.12 0.05
C ARG A 118 9.46 7.87 -0.28
N ASN A 119 8.56 7.16 -0.95
CA ASN A 119 7.28 7.69 -1.41
C ASN A 119 6.12 7.36 -0.48
N GLY A 120 6.37 6.85 0.73
CA GLY A 120 5.38 6.63 1.78
C GLY A 120 4.41 5.47 1.58
N PHE A 121 4.16 5.02 0.34
CA PHE A 121 3.07 4.08 0.06
C PHE A 121 3.42 3.01 -0.98
N HIS A 122 2.85 1.82 -0.81
CA HIS A 122 2.74 0.76 -1.82
C HIS A 122 1.27 0.43 -2.07
N GLY A 123 0.97 0.04 -3.30
CA GLY A 123 -0.34 -0.47 -3.70
C GLY A 123 -0.16 -1.47 -4.83
N SER A 124 -0.89 -2.58 -4.74
CA SER A 124 -0.88 -3.62 -5.77
C SER A 124 -1.30 -3.04 -7.12
N ASP A 125 -0.81 -3.63 -8.20
CA ASP A 125 -1.02 -3.16 -9.57
C ASP A 125 -2.16 -3.86 -10.32
N CYS A 126 -2.42 -5.13 -10.01
CA CYS A 126 -3.53 -5.94 -10.55
C CYS A 126 -4.07 -6.92 -9.49
N ASP A 127 -5.15 -7.63 -9.81
CA ASP A 127 -5.81 -8.57 -8.89
C ASP A 127 -4.88 -9.71 -8.47
N VAL A 128 -4.16 -10.31 -9.42
CA VAL A 128 -3.22 -11.42 -9.14
C VAL A 128 -2.14 -10.99 -8.15
N ASN A 129 -1.52 -9.83 -8.40
CA ASN A 129 -0.51 -9.31 -7.49
C ASN A 129 -1.11 -8.89 -6.15
N ALA A 130 -2.35 -8.40 -6.11
CA ALA A 130 -3.02 -8.12 -4.85
C ALA A 130 -3.22 -9.39 -4.01
N GLU A 131 -3.66 -10.49 -4.62
CA GLU A 131 -3.83 -11.78 -3.93
C GLU A 131 -2.51 -12.32 -3.38
N ASP A 132 -1.46 -12.37 -4.22
CA ASP A 132 -0.12 -12.84 -3.83
C ASP A 132 0.47 -11.98 -2.70
N GLU A 133 0.37 -10.66 -2.83
CA GLU A 133 0.86 -9.72 -1.83
C GLU A 133 0.08 -9.79 -0.51
N ILE A 134 -1.25 -9.98 -0.56
CA ILE A 134 -2.08 -10.19 0.63
C ILE A 134 -1.68 -11.48 1.34
N LEU A 135 -1.56 -12.59 0.61
CA LEU A 135 -1.18 -13.89 1.18
C LEU A 135 0.25 -13.88 1.76
N PHE A 136 1.16 -13.08 1.18
CA PHE A 136 2.50 -12.91 1.74
C PHE A 136 2.49 -12.34 3.17
N PHE A 137 1.58 -11.42 3.49
CA PHE A 137 1.43 -10.83 4.83
C PHE A 137 0.40 -11.55 5.71
N PHE A 138 -0.64 -12.12 5.10
CA PHE A 138 -1.76 -12.78 5.76
C PHE A 138 -2.01 -14.17 5.13
N PRO A 139 -1.20 -15.19 5.46
CA PRO A 139 -1.24 -16.50 4.79
C PRO A 139 -2.56 -17.26 4.97
N THR A 140 -3.38 -16.86 5.95
CA THR A 140 -4.68 -17.47 6.27
C THR A 140 -5.85 -16.56 5.89
N PHE A 141 -5.64 -15.62 4.96
CA PHE A 141 -6.68 -14.68 4.54
C PHE A 141 -7.73 -15.38 3.67
N ASP A 142 -9.00 -15.30 4.08
CA ASP A 142 -10.13 -15.88 3.34
C ASP A 142 -10.76 -14.82 2.41
N PHE A 143 -10.40 -14.88 1.13
CA PHE A 143 -10.90 -13.93 0.13
C PHE A 143 -12.40 -14.05 -0.09
N GLU A 144 -12.96 -15.27 -0.09
CA GLU A 144 -14.37 -15.49 -0.38
C GLU A 144 -15.25 -14.96 0.74
N GLU A 145 -14.87 -15.22 1.99
CA GLU A 145 -15.59 -14.74 3.16
C GLU A 145 -15.60 -13.21 3.21
N GLU A 146 -14.44 -12.57 3.02
CA GLU A 146 -14.33 -11.12 3.10
C GLU A 146 -15.02 -10.40 1.93
N LEU A 147 -14.97 -10.95 0.72
CA LEU A 147 -15.73 -10.41 -0.41
C LEU A 147 -17.25 -10.55 -0.21
N ARG A 148 -17.71 -11.63 0.42
CA ARG A 148 -19.14 -11.82 0.75
C ARG A 148 -19.62 -10.78 1.77
N LYS A 149 -18.84 -10.51 2.81
CA LYS A 149 -19.13 -9.46 3.81
C LYS A 149 -19.21 -8.05 3.21
N LEU A 150 -18.55 -7.81 2.08
CA LEU A 150 -18.61 -6.53 1.38
C LEU A 150 -19.87 -6.33 0.52
N GLN A 151 -20.61 -7.41 0.23
CA GLN A 151 -21.84 -7.39 -0.56
C GLN A 151 -23.10 -7.23 0.30
N SER A 152 -23.01 -7.55 1.59
CA SER A 152 -24.07 -7.36 2.61
C SER A 152 -24.06 -5.95 3.18
#